data_AF-A0A6E8W4Z0-F1
#
_entry.id   AF-A0A6E8W4Z0-F1
#
_cell.length_a   1.000
_cell.length_b   1.000
_cell.length_c   1.000
_cell.angle_alpha   90.00
_cell.angle_beta   90.00
_cell.angle_gamma   90.00
#
_symmetry.space_group_name_H-M   'P 1'
#
loop_
_entity.id
_entity.type
_entity.pdbx_description
1 polymer ?
#
loop_
_entity_poly.entity_id
_entity_poly.type
_entity_poly.pdbx_seq_one_letter_code
_entity_poly.pdbx_strand_id
1 'polypeptide(L)'
;MFHRNGSFHAWFASITLLLLSTEIAITNALLKRCYQCRSRSELGSCKDPFLFNATQSENERGVSAVPCASGWCGKVIEGMGSFREDDYDMATQRMCVQRGPSDSEDRCAYTVYNYKKVYMCFCQGDLCNAANRLNVSHRWLSSGTVIFSLVFWKLYLSQISQMV
;
A
#
# COMPACT_ATOMS: atom_id res chain seq x y z
N MET A 1 -5.45 30.88 44.28
CA MET A 1 -4.83 29.68 43.68
C MET A 1 -5.62 29.27 42.45
N PHE A 2 -5.51 30.03 41.35
CA PHE A 2 -6.18 29.74 40.08
C PHE A 2 -5.28 30.25 38.96
N HIS A 3 -4.37 29.41 38.47
CA HIS A 3 -3.49 29.81 37.36
C HIS A 3 -3.09 28.65 36.42
N ARG A 4 -3.82 27.52 36.43
CA ARG A 4 -3.37 26.29 35.75
C ARG A 4 -4.40 25.62 34.82
N ASN A 5 -5.39 26.37 34.29
CA ASN A 5 -6.37 25.81 33.33
C ASN A 5 -6.13 26.18 31.85
N GLY A 6 -5.38 27.25 31.55
CA GLY A 6 -5.14 27.67 30.16
C GLY A 6 -4.13 26.79 29.40
N SER A 7 -3.14 26.24 30.11
CA SER A 7 -2.08 25.43 29.49
C SER A 7 -2.62 24.12 28.94
N PHE A 8 -3.52 23.44 29.65
CA PHE A 8 -4.03 22.12 29.26
C PHE A 8 -4.89 22.17 27.98
N HIS A 9 -5.73 23.19 27.83
CA HIS A 9 -6.51 23.41 26.60
C HIS A 9 -5.62 23.73 25.40
N ALA A 10 -4.54 24.50 25.60
CA ALA A 10 -3.57 24.80 24.54
C ALA A 10 -2.78 23.57 24.09
N TRP A 11 -2.43 22.68 25.03
CA TRP A 11 -1.81 21.38 24.72
C TRP A 11 -2.76 20.48 23.94
N PHE A 12 -4.03 20.39 24.35
CA PHE A 12 -5.05 19.60 23.63
C PHE A 12 -5.30 20.11 22.22
N ALA A 13 -5.44 21.43 22.04
CA ALA A 13 -5.60 22.06 20.73
C ALA A 13 -4.37 21.87 19.83
N SER A 14 -3.16 21.88 20.41
CA SER A 14 -1.93 21.64 19.66
C SER A 14 -1.81 20.19 19.19
N ILE A 15 -2.21 19.22 20.04
CA ILE A 15 -2.22 17.79 19.71
C ILE A 15 -3.26 17.49 18.62
N THR A 16 -4.48 18.05 18.70
CA THR A 16 -5.48 17.88 17.64
C THR A 16 -5.04 18.53 16.33
N LEU A 17 -4.40 19.70 16.36
CA LEU A 17 -3.87 20.34 15.15
C LEU A 17 -2.73 19.53 14.51
N LEU A 18 -1.86 18.92 15.33
CA LEU A 18 -0.82 17.98 14.87
C LEU A 18 -1.40 16.69 14.27
N LEU A 19 -2.51 16.18 14.81
CA LEU A 19 -3.19 15.01 14.26
C LEU A 19 -3.89 15.35 12.94
N LEU A 20 -4.55 16.50 12.82
CA LEU A 20 -5.16 16.95 11.56
C LEU A 20 -4.13 17.23 10.45
N SER A 21 -2.92 17.69 10.77
CA SER A 21 -1.89 17.94 9.74
C SER A 21 -1.35 16.66 9.11
N THR A 22 -1.41 15.51 9.80
CA THR A 22 -1.05 14.21 9.22
C THR A 22 -2.03 13.72 8.15
N GLU A 23 -3.25 14.27 8.12
CA GLU A 23 -4.28 13.94 7.11
C GLU A 23 -4.11 14.75 5.81
N ILE A 24 -3.39 15.89 5.84
CA ILE A 24 -3.30 16.82 4.69
C ILE A 24 -2.26 16.36 3.64
N ALA A 25 -1.44 15.36 3.92
CA ALA A 25 -0.30 14.99 3.08
C ALA A 25 -0.61 14.10 1.86
N ILE A 26 -1.83 14.10 1.30
CA ILE A 26 -2.15 13.27 0.11
C ILE A 26 -3.08 13.97 -0.89
N THR A 27 -2.73 15.17 -1.33
CA THR A 27 -3.22 15.67 -2.64
C THR A 27 -2.08 15.73 -3.64
N ASN A 28 -1.39 14.60 -3.82
CA ASN A 28 -0.68 14.40 -5.06
C ASN A 28 -1.78 14.14 -6.11
N ALA A 29 -1.89 14.99 -7.13
CA ALA A 29 -2.53 14.62 -8.39
C ALA A 29 -1.70 13.45 -8.98
N LEU A 30 -1.90 12.25 -8.41
CA LEU A 30 -1.05 11.08 -8.57
C LEU A 30 -1.29 10.54 -9.96
N LEU A 31 -0.43 10.90 -10.89
CA LEU A 31 -0.21 10.11 -12.09
C LEU A 31 -0.01 8.66 -11.64
N LYS A 32 -1.00 7.80 -11.89
CA LYS A 32 -0.95 6.40 -11.50
C LYS A 32 -0.06 5.69 -12.50
N ARG A 33 1.16 5.34 -12.12
CA ARG A 33 2.06 4.56 -12.96
C ARG A 33 2.11 3.12 -12.50
N CYS A 34 2.50 2.23 -13.38
CA CYS A 34 2.78 0.83 -13.08
C CYS A 34 4.18 0.49 -13.56
N TYR A 35 4.88 -0.39 -12.85
CA TYR A 35 6.04 -1.02 -13.44
C TYR A 35 5.59 -1.89 -14.62
N GLN A 36 6.29 -1.75 -15.74
CA GLN A 36 6.13 -2.55 -16.94
C GLN A 36 7.46 -3.21 -17.26
N CYS A 37 7.48 -4.53 -17.09
CA CYS A 37 8.65 -5.37 -17.34
C CYS A 37 8.23 -6.83 -17.51
N ARG A 38 9.11 -7.63 -18.11
CA ARG A 38 8.97 -9.09 -18.15
C ARG A 38 10.35 -9.72 -18.12
N SER A 39 10.56 -10.68 -17.24
CA SER A 39 11.78 -11.47 -17.24
C SER A 39 11.51 -12.93 -16.91
N ARG A 40 12.33 -13.81 -17.48
CA ARG A 40 12.41 -15.21 -17.07
C ARG A 40 13.41 -15.35 -15.94
N SER A 41 13.16 -16.31 -15.05
CA SER A 41 14.04 -16.71 -13.94
C SER A 41 14.46 -15.61 -12.95
N GLU A 42 15.24 -16.01 -11.95
CA GLU A 42 15.73 -15.16 -10.84
C GLU A 42 16.80 -14.14 -11.26
N LEU A 43 17.38 -14.26 -12.45
CA LEU A 43 18.43 -13.37 -12.96
C LEU A 43 17.88 -12.10 -13.62
N GLY A 44 16.58 -12.06 -13.92
CA GLY A 44 15.96 -10.94 -14.60
C GLY A 44 15.64 -9.75 -13.70
N SER A 45 15.72 -8.54 -14.26
CA SER A 45 15.38 -7.29 -13.54
C SER A 45 13.90 -7.16 -13.17
N CYS A 46 13.01 -7.99 -13.75
CA CYS A 46 11.58 -8.04 -13.40
C CYS A 46 11.25 -9.17 -12.40
N LYS A 47 12.23 -9.72 -11.70
CA LYS A 47 12.03 -10.80 -10.72
C LYS A 47 11.12 -10.41 -9.54
N ASP A 48 10.84 -11.38 -8.70
CA ASP A 48 10.17 -11.19 -7.42
C ASP A 48 11.00 -11.83 -6.30
N PRO A 49 11.39 -11.10 -5.24
CA PRO A 49 11.01 -9.73 -4.89
C PRO A 49 11.58 -8.67 -5.84
N PHE A 50 10.81 -7.60 -6.04
CA PHE A 50 11.21 -6.47 -6.88
C PHE A 50 12.14 -5.53 -6.10
N LEU A 51 13.29 -5.20 -6.69
CA LEU A 51 14.36 -4.46 -6.01
C LEU A 51 14.47 -2.99 -6.44
N PHE A 52 13.74 -2.58 -7.48
CA PHE A 52 13.89 -1.24 -8.06
C PHE A 52 12.89 -0.26 -7.45
N ASN A 53 13.40 0.89 -7.04
CA ASN A 53 12.59 2.06 -6.72
C ASN A 53 12.24 2.86 -7.98
N ALA A 54 11.32 3.82 -7.85
CA ALA A 54 10.85 4.65 -8.97
C ALA A 54 11.99 5.27 -9.79
N THR A 55 12.96 5.91 -9.13
CA THR A 55 14.10 6.58 -9.76
C THR A 55 15.13 5.61 -10.35
N GLN A 56 15.30 4.44 -9.73
CA GLN A 56 16.25 3.42 -10.20
C GLN A 56 15.72 2.69 -11.43
N SER A 57 14.39 2.54 -11.53
CA SER A 57 13.74 1.85 -12.63
C SER A 57 13.98 2.49 -14.00
N GLU A 58 14.20 3.82 -14.04
CA GLU A 58 14.48 4.54 -15.29
C GLU A 58 15.85 4.22 -15.89
N ASN A 59 16.81 3.80 -15.06
CA ASN A 59 18.16 3.47 -15.48
C ASN A 59 18.37 1.95 -15.71
N GLU A 60 17.39 1.12 -15.32
CA GLU A 60 17.48 -0.33 -15.43
C GLU A 60 16.94 -0.82 -16.78
N ARG A 61 17.74 -1.66 -17.47
CA ARG A 61 17.31 -2.19 -18.77
C ARG A 61 16.17 -3.20 -18.60
N GLY A 62 15.09 -2.98 -19.36
CA GLY A 62 13.93 -3.87 -19.37
C GLY A 62 12.93 -3.64 -18.24
N VAL A 63 13.12 -2.58 -17.45
CA VAL A 63 12.14 -2.09 -16.47
C VAL A 63 11.74 -0.66 -16.85
N SER A 64 10.44 -0.36 -16.77
CA SER A 64 9.93 0.97 -17.04
C SER A 64 8.76 1.29 -16.12
N ALA A 65 8.60 2.56 -15.76
CA ALA A 65 7.43 3.06 -15.03
C ALA A 65 6.52 3.79 -16.02
N VAL A 66 5.38 3.19 -16.38
CA VAL A 66 4.48 3.73 -17.40
C VAL A 66 3.21 4.30 -16.79
N PRO A 67 2.67 5.43 -17.30
CA PRO A 67 1.38 5.93 -16.87
C PRO A 67 0.25 4.95 -17.22
N CYS A 68 -0.67 4.75 -16.29
CA CYS A 68 -1.76 3.78 -16.41
C CYS A 68 -3.10 4.46 -16.20
N ALA A 69 -3.84 4.67 -17.29
CA ALA A 69 -5.11 5.41 -17.27
C ALA A 69 -6.20 4.74 -16.40
N SER A 70 -6.18 3.42 -16.28
CA SER A 70 -7.09 2.69 -15.39
C SER A 70 -6.76 2.87 -13.91
N GLY A 71 -5.51 3.27 -13.60
CA GLY A 71 -4.96 3.28 -12.24
C GLY A 71 -4.68 1.90 -11.65
N TRP A 72 -4.86 0.83 -12.43
CA TRP A 72 -4.69 -0.55 -12.01
C TRP A 72 -3.43 -1.17 -12.60
N CYS A 73 -2.63 -1.78 -11.74
CA CYS A 73 -1.44 -2.53 -12.11
C CYS A 73 -1.67 -4.03 -11.89
N GLY A 74 -1.03 -4.83 -12.75
CA GLY A 74 -0.97 -6.27 -12.67
C GLY A 74 0.45 -6.76 -12.41
N LYS A 75 0.54 -7.87 -11.68
CA LYS A 75 1.74 -8.70 -11.56
C LYS A 75 1.33 -10.15 -11.83
N VAL A 76 2.05 -10.83 -12.71
CA VAL A 76 1.80 -12.21 -13.12
C VAL A 76 3.07 -13.01 -12.90
N ILE A 77 2.97 -14.14 -12.21
CA ILE A 77 4.04 -15.13 -12.05
C ILE A 77 3.57 -16.42 -12.72
N GLU A 78 4.24 -16.80 -13.81
CA GLU A 78 4.08 -18.09 -14.49
C GLU A 78 4.86 -19.18 -13.74
N GLY A 79 4.39 -20.43 -13.78
CA GLY A 79 5.14 -21.59 -13.27
C GLY A 79 4.97 -21.91 -11.78
N MET A 80 4.27 -21.09 -10.99
CA MET A 80 3.86 -21.46 -9.63
C MET A 80 2.74 -22.52 -9.69
N GLY A 81 3.09 -23.81 -9.71
CA GLY A 81 2.13 -24.90 -9.52
C GLY A 81 2.18 -26.09 -10.50
N SER A 82 3.21 -26.23 -11.34
CA SER A 82 3.44 -27.48 -12.08
C SER A 82 4.49 -28.34 -11.36
N PHE A 83 4.10 -29.57 -11.02
CA PHE A 83 4.92 -30.68 -10.49
C PHE A 83 6.02 -31.17 -11.47
N ARG A 84 6.59 -30.27 -12.27
CA ARG A 84 7.68 -30.58 -13.19
C ARG A 84 8.85 -29.66 -12.85
N GLU A 85 9.97 -30.26 -12.44
CA GLU A 85 11.30 -29.69 -12.14
C GLU A 85 11.91 -28.74 -13.21
N ASP A 86 11.15 -28.34 -14.23
CA ASP A 86 11.67 -27.58 -15.37
C ASP A 86 11.43 -26.08 -15.13
N ASP A 87 12.31 -25.43 -14.37
CA ASP A 87 12.32 -23.97 -14.07
C ASP A 87 12.32 -23.07 -15.33
N TYR A 88 12.43 -23.66 -16.52
CA TYR A 88 12.48 -22.98 -17.82
C TYR A 88 11.22 -22.18 -18.16
N ASP A 89 10.08 -22.46 -17.50
CA ASP A 89 8.80 -21.77 -17.73
C ASP A 89 8.43 -20.74 -16.64
N MET A 90 9.30 -20.50 -15.66
CA MET A 90 9.07 -19.44 -14.67
C MET A 90 9.37 -18.06 -15.23
N ALA A 91 8.35 -17.21 -15.27
CA ALA A 91 8.47 -15.82 -15.71
C ALA A 91 7.63 -14.90 -14.84
N THR A 92 8.19 -13.75 -14.51
CA THR A 92 7.47 -12.67 -13.84
C THR A 92 7.22 -11.52 -14.81
N GLN A 93 5.98 -11.05 -14.84
CA GLN A 93 5.55 -9.93 -15.67
C GLN A 93 4.80 -8.90 -14.83
N ARG A 94 5.12 -7.63 -15.08
CA ARG A 94 4.43 -6.46 -14.50
C ARG A 94 3.86 -5.63 -15.63
N MET A 95 2.63 -5.16 -15.47
CA MET A 95 1.91 -4.44 -16.53
C MET A 95 0.88 -3.47 -15.97
N CYS A 96 0.57 -2.42 -16.74
CA CYS A 96 -0.68 -1.67 -16.59
C CYS A 96 -1.82 -2.54 -17.14
N VAL A 97 -2.90 -2.72 -16.37
CA VAL A 97 -4.07 -3.47 -16.83
C VAL A 97 -5.12 -2.52 -17.39
N GLN A 98 -5.78 -2.91 -18.47
CA GLN A 98 -6.82 -2.06 -19.09
C GLN A 98 -8.06 -1.89 -18.22
N ARG A 99 -8.37 -2.90 -17.40
CA ARG A 99 -9.50 -2.89 -16.45
C ARG A 99 -9.06 -3.52 -15.14
N GLY A 100 -9.56 -2.96 -14.04
CA GLY A 100 -9.42 -3.55 -12.72
C GLY A 100 -10.31 -4.79 -12.53
N PRO A 101 -10.20 -5.44 -11.36
CA PRO A 101 -11.11 -6.52 -10.98
C PRO A 101 -12.54 -6.01 -10.79
N SER A 102 -13.52 -6.92 -10.88
CA SER A 102 -14.95 -6.59 -10.87
C SER A 102 -15.46 -5.93 -9.58
N ASP A 103 -14.81 -6.22 -8.46
CA ASP A 103 -15.10 -5.69 -7.12
C ASP A 103 -14.22 -4.48 -6.76
N SER A 104 -13.31 -4.07 -7.64
CA SER A 104 -12.33 -3.01 -7.38
C SER A 104 -11.48 -3.21 -6.11
N GLU A 105 -11.21 -4.47 -5.75
CA GLU A 105 -10.36 -4.81 -4.60
C GLU A 105 -8.97 -5.34 -5.02
N ASP A 106 -7.95 -4.89 -4.30
CA ASP A 106 -6.59 -5.40 -4.45
C ASP A 106 -6.50 -6.84 -3.96
N ARG A 107 -6.05 -7.77 -4.81
CA ARG A 107 -5.92 -9.18 -4.44
C ARG A 107 -4.87 -9.91 -5.26
N CYS A 108 -4.36 -10.99 -4.69
CA CYS A 108 -3.55 -11.99 -5.39
C CYS A 108 -4.26 -13.35 -5.34
N ALA A 109 -4.30 -14.06 -6.46
CA ALA A 109 -4.88 -15.39 -6.53
C ALA A 109 -4.25 -16.22 -7.65
N TYR A 110 -4.27 -17.54 -7.49
CA TYR A 110 -4.03 -18.47 -8.59
C TYR A 110 -5.22 -18.42 -9.54
N THR A 111 -4.94 -18.11 -10.81
CA THR A 111 -5.97 -17.93 -11.84
C THR A 111 -5.46 -18.42 -13.20
N VAL A 112 -6.36 -18.41 -14.19
CA VAL A 112 -6.01 -18.66 -15.59
C VAL A 112 -5.95 -17.32 -16.31
N TYR A 113 -4.76 -16.98 -16.81
CA TYR A 113 -4.54 -15.79 -17.64
C TYR A 113 -3.93 -16.24 -18.97
N ASN A 114 -4.54 -15.82 -20.08
CA ASN A 114 -4.10 -16.20 -21.44
C ASN A 114 -3.87 -17.73 -21.59
N TYR A 115 -4.84 -18.53 -21.14
CA TYR A 115 -4.81 -20.01 -21.18
C TYR A 115 -3.69 -20.68 -20.36
N LYS A 116 -3.02 -19.94 -19.47
CA LYS A 116 -2.00 -20.47 -18.56
C LYS A 116 -2.41 -20.31 -17.11
N LYS A 117 -2.06 -21.30 -16.28
CA LYS A 117 -2.18 -21.20 -14.81
C LYS A 117 -1.07 -20.28 -14.29
N VAL A 118 -1.46 -19.22 -13.61
CA VAL A 118 -0.54 -18.20 -13.10
C VAL A 118 -0.94 -17.77 -11.70
N TYR A 119 0.02 -17.24 -10.94
CA TYR A 119 -0.27 -16.44 -9.76
C TYR A 119 -0.37 -14.98 -10.19
N MET A 120 -1.55 -14.37 -10.06
CA MET A 120 -1.80 -13.00 -10.51
C MET A 120 -2.23 -12.11 -9.36
N CYS A 121 -1.62 -10.92 -9.28
CA CYS A 121 -2.00 -9.87 -8.36
C CYS A 121 -2.54 -8.65 -9.11
N PHE A 122 -3.66 -8.11 -8.64
CA PHE A 122 -4.21 -6.81 -9.02
C PHE A 122 -3.98 -5.81 -7.91
N CYS A 123 -3.62 -4.59 -8.29
CA CYS A 123 -3.35 -3.55 -7.32
C CYS A 123 -3.69 -2.17 -7.90
N GLN A 124 -4.30 -1.28 -7.11
CA GLN A 124 -4.57 0.10 -7.51
C GLN A 124 -3.62 1.07 -6.79
N GLY A 125 -3.01 2.00 -7.53
CA GLY A 125 -2.06 2.97 -6.97
C GLY A 125 -0.85 3.25 -7.86
N ASP A 126 -0.04 4.27 -7.50
CA ASP A 126 1.24 4.53 -8.18
C ASP A 126 2.27 3.47 -7.78
N LEU A 127 2.85 2.80 -8.78
CA LEU A 127 3.92 1.82 -8.67
C LEU A 127 3.63 0.65 -7.70
N CYS A 128 2.35 0.34 -7.47
CA CYS A 128 1.92 -0.62 -6.45
C CYS A 128 2.28 -2.07 -6.75
N ASN A 129 2.66 -2.38 -8.00
CA ASN A 129 3.01 -3.73 -8.43
C ASN A 129 4.49 -4.10 -8.22
N ALA A 130 5.23 -3.32 -7.42
CA ALA A 130 6.57 -3.70 -6.95
C ALA A 130 6.53 -4.90 -6.00
N ALA A 131 5.83 -4.78 -4.88
CA ALA A 131 5.93 -5.70 -3.75
C ALA A 131 4.84 -6.77 -3.71
N ASN A 132 5.08 -7.84 -2.95
CA ASN A 132 4.01 -8.67 -2.41
C ASN A 132 3.28 -7.83 -1.36
N ARG A 133 1.98 -7.56 -1.58
CA ARG A 133 1.19 -6.80 -0.63
C ARG A 133 1.04 -7.61 0.66
N LEU A 134 1.76 -7.22 1.69
CA LEU A 134 1.38 -7.55 3.05
C LEU A 134 0.14 -6.69 3.37
N ASN A 135 -1.02 -7.33 3.54
CA ASN A 135 -2.25 -6.65 3.96
C ASN A 135 -2.09 -6.14 5.41
N VAL A 136 -1.37 -5.03 5.59
CA VAL A 136 -1.38 -4.30 6.86
C VAL A 136 -2.61 -3.40 6.84
N SER A 137 -3.67 -3.85 7.48
CA SER A 137 -4.90 -3.07 7.64
C SER A 137 -4.62 -1.84 8.53
N HIS A 138 -4.44 -0.69 7.87
CA HIS A 138 -4.23 0.61 8.51
C HIS A 138 -5.41 1.06 9.39
N ARG A 139 -6.59 0.45 9.23
CA ARG A 139 -7.81 0.77 10.00
C ARG A 139 -7.68 0.41 11.48
N TRP A 140 -6.83 -0.56 11.83
CA TRP A 140 -6.63 -0.95 13.23
C TRP A 140 -5.77 0.04 14.01
N LEU A 141 -4.80 0.70 13.36
CA LEU A 141 -3.95 1.70 14.02
C LEU A 141 -4.71 3.00 14.31
N SER A 142 -5.57 3.46 13.39
CA SER A 142 -6.35 4.70 13.58
C SER A 142 -7.48 4.55 14.60
N SER A 143 -8.10 3.37 14.69
CA SER A 143 -9.23 3.14 15.61
C SER A 143 -8.77 3.01 17.06
N GLY A 144 -7.60 2.39 17.30
CA GLY A 144 -7.04 2.20 18.64
C GLY A 144 -6.61 3.51 19.31
N THR A 145 -6.06 4.45 18.55
CA THR A 145 -5.61 5.75 19.08
C THR A 145 -6.77 6.64 19.50
N VAL A 146 -7.85 6.71 18.70
CA VAL A 146 -9.05 7.49 19.03
C VAL A 146 -9.72 6.99 20.31
N ILE A 147 -9.85 5.67 20.47
CA ILE A 147 -10.44 5.08 21.69
C ILE A 147 -9.58 5.40 22.92
N PHE A 148 -8.26 5.27 22.82
CA PHE A 148 -7.34 5.59 23.91
C PHE A 148 -7.45 7.06 24.34
N SER A 149 -7.51 7.99 23.38
CA SER A 149 -7.69 9.42 23.67
C SER A 149 -9.02 9.74 24.35
N LEU A 150 -10.13 9.10 23.94
CA LEU A 150 -11.45 9.29 24.56
C LEU A 150 -11.52 8.73 25.98
N VAL A 151 -10.88 7.59 26.24
CA VAL A 151 -10.80 7.00 27.59
C VAL A 151 -9.97 7.89 28.51
N PHE A 152 -8.81 8.37 28.06
CA PHE A 152 -7.99 9.31 28.82
C PHE A 152 -8.74 10.61 29.14
N TRP A 153 -9.50 11.16 28.19
CA TRP A 153 -10.33 12.34 28.40
C TRP A 153 -11.40 12.12 29.47
N LYS A 154 -12.09 10.97 29.44
CA LYS A 154 -13.08 10.62 30.49
C LYS A 154 -12.45 10.47 31.87
N LEU A 155 -11.29 9.83 31.98
CA LEU A 155 -10.58 9.67 33.25
C LEU A 155 -10.12 11.02 33.82
N TYR A 156 -9.65 11.92 32.96
CA TYR A 156 -9.27 13.28 33.33
C TYR A 156 -10.47 14.09 33.85
N LEU A 157 -11.62 14.05 33.16
CA LEU A 157 -12.84 14.72 33.62
C LEU A 157 -13.33 14.18 34.97
N SER A 158 -13.26 12.86 35.18
CA SER A 158 -13.64 12.22 36.45
C SER A 158 -12.80 12.72 37.64
N GLN A 159 -11.49 12.92 37.42
CA GLN A 159 -10.61 13.49 38.46
C GLN A 159 -10.93 14.95 38.78
N ILE A 160 -11.34 15.75 37.79
CA ILE A 160 -11.77 17.14 38.02
C ILE A 160 -13.06 17.18 38.83
N SER A 161 -14.03 16.31 38.54
CA SER A 161 -15.31 16.25 39.28
C SER A 161 -15.17 15.81 40.74
N GLN A 162 -14.06 15.17 41.13
CA GLN A 162 -13.75 14.81 42.51
C GLN A 162 -13.00 15.91 43.28
N MET A 163 -12.58 16.99 42.60
CA MET A 163 -11.87 18.13 43.19
C MET A 163 -12.74 19.40 43.29
N VAL A 164 -14.06 19.28 43.05
CA VAL A 164 -15.08 20.33 43.29
C VAL A 164 -15.99 19.89 44.41
#